data_AF-A0A6J4NJ34-F1
#
_entry.id   AF-A0A6J4NJ34-F1
#
_cell.length_a   1.000
_cell.length_b   1.000
_cell.length_c   1.000
_cell.angle_alpha   90.00
_cell.angle_beta   90.00
_cell.angle_gamma   90.00
#
_symmetry.space_group_name_H-M   'P 1'
#
loop_
_entity.id
_entity.type
_entity.pdbx_description
1 polymer ?
#
loop_
_entity_poly.entity_id
_entity_poly.type
_entity_poly.pdbx_seq_one_letter_code
_entity_poly.pdbx_strand_id
1 'polypeptide(L)'
;MERNDAADDRRTDDGPGPFERFVDAINLRVSRAPFFGVILVALALWVVSKPFWSSTTKWELALHTGAAILSLLLLVLLENAGRRNQEAAQEKLNVLAEALSDLMRHHADDSEELRGSVEKLREAVGLEERH
;
A
#
# COMPACT_ATOMS: atom_id res chain seq x y z
N MET A 1 5.88 49.75 -18.55
CA MET A 1 5.68 48.33 -18.90
C MET A 1 7.04 47.67 -18.89
N GLU A 2 7.56 47.33 -17.70
CA GLU A 2 8.75 46.49 -17.56
C GLU A 2 8.28 45.04 -17.63
N ARG A 3 8.69 44.34 -18.69
CA ARG A 3 8.50 42.90 -18.81
C ARG A 3 9.45 42.24 -17.81
N ASN A 4 8.86 41.43 -16.94
CA ASN A 4 9.57 40.57 -16.02
C ASN A 4 10.29 39.46 -16.81
N ASP A 5 11.53 39.73 -17.20
CA ASP A 5 12.43 38.80 -17.90
C ASP A 5 13.08 37.77 -16.93
N ALA A 6 12.60 37.66 -15.68
CA ALA A 6 13.10 36.68 -14.70
C ALA A 6 12.25 35.40 -14.60
N ALA A 7 11.28 35.21 -15.50
CA ALA A 7 10.39 34.04 -15.49
C ALA A 7 10.76 32.94 -16.51
N ASP A 8 11.83 33.13 -17.31
CA ASP A 8 12.16 32.24 -18.43
C ASP A 8 13.48 31.47 -18.28
N ASP A 9 13.92 31.19 -17.04
CA ASP A 9 15.11 30.37 -16.76
C ASP A 9 14.83 29.22 -15.77
N ARG A 10 13.60 28.68 -15.80
CA ARG A 10 13.23 27.47 -15.04
C ARG A 10 12.52 26.41 -15.87
N ARG A 11 12.78 26.39 -17.18
CA ARG A 11 12.57 25.18 -17.99
C ARG A 11 13.88 24.43 -18.09
N THR A 12 14.26 23.80 -16.98
CA THR A 12 15.17 22.66 -17.04
C THR A 12 14.45 21.56 -17.80
N ASP A 13 14.73 21.50 -19.10
CA ASP A 13 14.39 20.45 -20.04
C ASP A 13 15.21 19.18 -19.73
N ASP A 14 15.19 18.73 -18.48
CA ASP A 14 15.61 17.38 -18.14
C ASP A 14 14.39 16.48 -18.38
N GLY A 15 14.25 16.02 -19.63
CA GLY A 15 13.43 14.84 -19.89
C GLY A 15 13.84 13.73 -18.92
N PRO A 16 12.91 12.89 -18.44
CA PRO A 16 13.16 12.00 -17.31
C PRO A 16 14.43 11.20 -17.56
N GLY A 17 15.42 11.40 -16.69
CA GLY A 17 16.73 10.79 -16.82
C GLY A 17 16.60 9.26 -16.92
N PRO A 18 17.62 8.55 -17.43
CA PRO A 18 17.59 7.09 -17.51
C PRO A 18 17.30 6.43 -16.15
N PHE A 19 17.67 7.09 -15.05
CA PHE A 19 17.31 6.70 -13.70
C PHE A 19 15.84 6.98 -13.36
N GLU A 20 15.27 8.11 -13.74
CA GLU A 20 13.85 8.42 -13.49
C GLU A 20 12.92 7.54 -14.32
N ARG A 21 13.27 7.21 -15.57
CA ARG A 21 12.55 6.17 -16.35
C ARG A 21 12.68 4.78 -15.72
N PHE A 22 13.79 4.49 -15.06
CA PHE A 22 13.96 3.24 -14.31
C PHE A 22 13.14 3.22 -13.03
N VAL A 23 13.13 4.33 -12.29
CA VAL A 23 12.31 4.53 -11.09
C VAL A 23 10.83 4.46 -11.44
N ASP A 24 10.37 5.12 -12.50
CA ASP A 24 8.99 5.04 -12.98
C ASP A 24 8.61 3.65 -13.48
N ALA A 25 9.52 2.95 -14.17
CA ALA A 25 9.30 1.57 -14.60
C ALA A 25 9.19 0.58 -13.43
N ILE A 26 9.90 0.86 -12.32
CA ILE A 26 9.80 0.11 -11.06
C ILE A 26 8.49 0.46 -10.34
N ASN A 27 8.15 1.74 -10.24
CA ASN A 27 6.97 2.23 -9.53
C ASN A 27 5.67 1.70 -10.14
N LEU A 28 5.61 1.60 -11.47
CA LEU A 28 4.45 1.04 -12.17
C LEU A 28 4.30 -0.49 -12.00
N ARG A 29 5.38 -1.19 -11.66
CA ARG A 29 5.45 -2.67 -11.69
C ARG A 29 5.46 -3.32 -10.30
N VAL A 30 5.77 -2.56 -9.25
CA VAL A 30 5.74 -3.01 -7.84
C VAL A 30 4.32 -3.21 -7.30
N SER A 31 3.30 -2.58 -7.91
CA SER A 31 1.92 -2.62 -7.41
C SER A 31 1.10 -3.85 -7.81
N ARG A 32 1.64 -4.81 -8.58
CA ARG A 32 0.87 -5.94 -9.12
C ARG A 32 1.66 -7.26 -9.16
N ALA A 33 0.94 -8.38 -9.02
CA ALA A 33 1.38 -9.79 -9.11
C ALA A 33 2.56 -10.15 -10.06
N PRO A 34 2.78 -9.51 -11.22
CA PRO A 34 3.98 -9.67 -12.06
C PRO A 34 5.34 -9.47 -11.38
N PHE A 35 5.45 -8.77 -10.25
CA PHE A 35 6.73 -8.61 -9.54
C PHE A 35 7.32 -9.97 -9.10
N PHE A 36 6.45 -10.91 -8.72
CA PHE A 36 6.84 -12.27 -8.36
C PHE A 36 7.47 -13.01 -9.54
N GLY A 37 6.95 -12.81 -10.75
CA GLY A 37 7.50 -13.39 -11.97
C GLY A 37 8.92 -12.90 -12.26
N VAL A 38 9.21 -11.62 -12.02
CA VAL A 38 10.56 -11.05 -12.19
C VAL A 38 11.54 -11.66 -11.20
N ILE A 39 11.14 -11.80 -9.93
CA ILE A 39 11.97 -12.46 -8.91
C ILE A 39 12.27 -13.91 -9.31
N LEU A 40 11.26 -14.66 -9.76
CA LEU A 40 11.41 -16.04 -10.21
C LEU A 40 12.38 -16.16 -11.39
N VAL A 41 12.26 -15.28 -12.38
CA VAL A 41 13.15 -15.26 -13.55
C VAL A 41 14.57 -14.92 -13.13
N ALA A 42 14.76 -13.92 -12.25
CA ALA A 42 16.07 -13.57 -11.71
C ALA A 42 16.72 -14.74 -10.94
N LEU A 43 15.92 -15.47 -10.13
CA LEU A 43 16.37 -16.68 -9.45
C LEU A 43 16.80 -17.77 -10.43
N ALA A 44 15.98 -18.02 -11.46
CA ALA A 44 16.27 -19.04 -12.46
C ALA A 44 17.56 -18.72 -13.22
N LEU A 45 17.75 -17.46 -13.63
CA LEU A 45 18.99 -16.98 -14.25
C LEU A 45 20.20 -17.18 -13.33
N TRP A 46 20.05 -16.93 -12.03
CA TRP A 46 21.13 -17.11 -11.05
C TRP A 46 21.48 -18.58 -10.84
N VAL A 47 20.50 -19.48 -10.78
CA VAL A 47 20.75 -20.93 -10.70
C VAL A 47 21.46 -21.42 -11.97
N VAL A 48 21.06 -20.93 -13.14
CA VAL A 48 21.69 -21.25 -14.43
C VAL A 48 23.11 -20.68 -14.53
N SER A 49 23.50 -19.69 -13.71
CA SER A 49 24.88 -19.16 -13.68
C SER A 49 25.87 -20.06 -12.92
N LYS A 50 25.39 -21.10 -12.20
CA LYS A 50 26.21 -22.06 -11.44
C LYS A 50 27.40 -22.68 -12.20
N PRO A 51 27.26 -23.21 -13.42
CA PRO A 51 28.38 -23.81 -14.16
C PRO A 51 29.47 -22.82 -14.58
N PHE A 52 29.21 -21.51 -14.53
CA PHE A 52 30.20 -20.48 -14.83
C PHE A 52 31.12 -20.16 -13.65
N TRP A 53 30.82 -20.65 -12.44
CA TRP A 53 31.63 -20.40 -11.25
C TRP A 53 32.52 -21.61 -10.94
N SER A 54 33.83 -21.40 -10.91
CA SER A 54 34.83 -22.45 -10.66
C SER A 54 34.89 -22.93 -9.20
N SER A 55 34.28 -22.20 -8.26
CA SER A 55 34.31 -22.51 -6.83
C SER A 55 32.90 -22.61 -6.26
N THR A 56 32.54 -23.82 -5.83
CA THR A 56 31.24 -24.16 -5.23
C THR A 56 30.92 -23.32 -3.99
N THR A 57 31.93 -23.03 -3.15
CA THR A 57 31.75 -22.28 -1.90
C THR A 57 31.23 -20.85 -2.12
N LYS A 58 31.70 -20.16 -3.17
CA LYS A 58 31.21 -18.81 -3.49
C LYS A 58 29.75 -18.85 -3.94
N TRP A 59 29.40 -19.84 -4.75
CA TRP A 59 28.04 -19.99 -5.28
C TRP A 59 27.04 -20.32 -4.16
N GLU A 60 27.43 -21.18 -3.23
CA GLU A 60 26.61 -21.55 -2.08
C GLU A 60 26.35 -20.36 -1.14
N LEU A 61 27.38 -19.58 -0.81
CA LEU A 61 27.24 -18.37 0.01
C LEU A 61 26.30 -17.34 -0.64
N ALA A 62 26.41 -17.18 -1.95
CA ALA A 62 25.56 -16.30 -2.74
C ALA A 62 24.09 -16.78 -2.74
N LEU A 63 23.86 -18.08 -2.89
CA LEU A 63 22.51 -18.67 -2.85
C LEU A 63 21.87 -18.51 -1.47
N HIS A 64 22.60 -18.82 -0.40
CA HIS A 64 22.09 -18.70 0.96
C HIS A 64 21.70 -17.25 1.29
N THR A 65 22.60 -16.30 1.00
CA THR A 65 22.37 -14.88 1.29
C THR A 65 21.30 -14.28 0.37
N GLY A 66 21.33 -14.63 -0.92
CA GLY A 66 20.36 -14.16 -1.91
C GLY A 66 18.95 -14.68 -1.63
N ALA A 67 18.81 -15.97 -1.31
CA ALA A 67 17.52 -16.55 -0.93
C ALA A 67 16.96 -15.91 0.35
N ALA A 68 17.81 -15.58 1.32
CA ALA A 68 17.39 -14.88 2.54
C ALA A 68 16.86 -13.47 2.21
N ILE A 69 17.59 -12.67 1.42
CA ILE A 69 17.14 -11.33 1.00
C ILE A 69 15.82 -11.39 0.24
N LEU A 70 15.68 -12.34 -0.69
CA LEU A 70 14.46 -12.50 -1.47
C LEU A 70 13.26 -12.93 -0.63
N SER A 71 13.49 -13.79 0.37
CA SER A 71 12.46 -14.20 1.32
C SER A 71 12.01 -13.01 2.17
N LEU A 72 12.94 -12.19 2.67
CA LEU A 72 12.61 -10.97 3.40
C LEU A 72 11.82 -9.97 2.54
N LEU A 73 12.23 -9.78 1.29
CA LEU A 73 11.51 -8.94 0.34
C LEU A 73 10.08 -9.45 0.11
N LEU A 74 9.92 -10.76 -0.12
CA LEU A 74 8.61 -11.38 -0.28
C LEU A 74 7.75 -11.23 0.97
N LEU A 75 8.33 -11.42 2.15
CA LEU A 75 7.66 -11.23 3.43
C LEU A 75 7.14 -9.80 3.57
N VAL A 76 7.98 -8.78 3.33
CA VAL A 76 7.57 -7.37 3.39
C VAL A 76 6.48 -7.05 2.37
N LEU A 77 6.57 -7.60 1.15
CA LEU A 77 5.54 -7.40 0.13
C LEU A 77 4.21 -8.05 0.52
N LEU A 78 4.27 -9.26 1.10
CA LEU A 78 3.10 -9.97 1.59
C LEU A 78 2.45 -9.22 2.76
N GLU A 79 3.26 -8.75 3.70
CA GLU A 79 2.82 -7.91 4.81
C GLU A 79 2.21 -6.59 4.32
N ASN A 80 2.79 -5.94 3.31
CA ASN A 80 2.25 -4.71 2.73
C ASN A 80 0.91 -4.95 2.00
N ALA A 81 0.79 -6.05 1.26
CA ALA A 81 -0.47 -6.45 0.64
C ALA A 81 -1.52 -6.81 1.72
N GLY A 82 -1.11 -7.48 2.78
CA GLY A 82 -1.94 -7.79 3.94
C GLY A 82 -2.49 -6.54 4.61
N ARG A 83 -1.61 -5.58 4.93
CA ARG A 83 -1.99 -4.30 5.55
C ARG A 83 -3.02 -3.53 4.70
N ARG A 84 -2.77 -3.39 3.40
CA ARG A 84 -3.72 -2.72 2.48
C ARG A 84 -5.07 -3.44 2.43
N ASN A 85 -5.08 -4.77 2.44
CA ASN A 85 -6.31 -5.55 2.44
C ASN A 85 -7.08 -5.41 3.77
N GLN A 86 -6.38 -5.32 4.91
CA GLN A 86 -6.98 -5.09 6.21
C GLN A 86 -7.62 -3.70 6.29
N GLU A 87 -6.94 -2.66 5.82
CA GLU A 87 -7.46 -1.28 5.74
C GLU A 87 -8.76 -1.24 4.92
N ALA A 88 -8.76 -1.81 3.71
CA ALA A 88 -9.93 -1.86 2.85
C ALA A 88 -11.10 -2.68 3.43
N ALA A 89 -10.80 -3.72 4.23
CA ALA A 89 -11.83 -4.49 4.91
C ALA A 89 -12.49 -3.69 6.05
N GLN A 90 -11.69 -2.96 6.83
CA GLN A 90 -12.20 -2.08 7.89
C GLN A 90 -13.05 -0.94 7.33
N GLU A 91 -12.63 -0.32 6.23
CA GLU A 91 -13.41 0.73 5.58
C GLU A 91 -14.80 0.22 5.16
N LYS A 92 -14.87 -0.97 4.57
CA LYS A 92 -16.16 -1.60 4.21
C LYS A 92 -17.03 -1.87 5.43
N LEU A 93 -16.45 -2.38 6.52
CA LEU A 93 -17.18 -2.61 7.77
C LEU A 93 -17.70 -1.29 8.37
N ASN A 94 -16.91 -0.22 8.32
CA ASN A 94 -17.30 1.09 8.78
C ASN A 94 -18.49 1.64 7.98
N VAL A 95 -18.45 1.53 6.65
CA VAL A 95 -19.58 1.93 5.79
C VAL A 95 -20.84 1.12 6.08
N LEU A 96 -20.71 -0.19 6.32
CA LEU A 96 -21.85 -1.02 6.70
C LEU A 96 -22.40 -0.65 8.08
N ALA A 97 -21.53 -0.36 9.05
CA ALA A 97 -21.93 0.08 10.39
C ALA A 97 -22.66 1.43 10.34
N GLU A 98 -22.16 2.38 9.53
CA GLU A 98 -22.81 3.67 9.31
C GLU A 98 -24.18 3.49 8.66
N ALA A 99 -24.27 2.71 7.58
CA ALA A 99 -25.54 2.45 6.90
C ALA A 99 -26.58 1.78 7.82
N LEU A 100 -26.14 0.86 8.68
CA LEU A 100 -27.00 0.22 9.69
C LEU A 100 -27.41 1.22 10.78
N SER A 101 -26.50 2.08 11.24
CA SER A 101 -26.78 3.15 12.20
C SER A 101 -27.81 4.14 11.65
N ASP A 102 -27.67 4.57 10.40
CA ASP A 102 -28.62 5.46 9.72
C ASP A 102 -29.99 4.82 9.55
N LEU A 103 -30.05 3.54 9.17
CA LEU A 103 -31.30 2.80 9.10
C LEU A 103 -31.98 2.72 10.48
N MET A 104 -31.22 2.42 11.54
CA MET A 104 -31.74 2.40 12.91
C MET A 104 -32.21 3.78 13.36
N ARG A 105 -31.51 4.87 13.01
CA ARG A 105 -31.93 6.24 13.31
C ARG A 105 -33.23 6.61 12.59
N HIS A 106 -33.35 6.25 11.32
CA HIS A 106 -34.55 6.51 10.54
C HIS A 106 -35.75 5.71 11.08
N HIS A 107 -35.54 4.46 11.50
CA HIS A 107 -36.57 3.68 12.18
C HIS A 107 -36.85 4.13 13.62
N ALA A 108 -35.85 4.64 14.34
CA ALA A 108 -36.03 5.20 15.67
C ALA A 108 -36.85 6.50 15.65
N ASP A 109 -36.79 7.27 14.55
CA ASP A 109 -37.67 8.43 14.34
C ASP A 109 -39.14 8.00 14.22
N ASP A 110 -39.39 6.77 13.75
CA ASP A 110 -40.72 6.14 13.63
C ASP A 110 -41.20 5.43 14.91
N SER A 111 -40.29 5.12 15.85
CA SER A 111 -40.63 4.46 17.12
C SER A 111 -40.05 5.23 18.31
N GLU A 112 -40.92 5.96 19.01
CA GLU A 112 -40.64 6.82 20.18
C GLU A 112 -39.83 6.10 21.29
N GLU A 113 -39.91 4.76 21.36
CA GLU A 113 -39.21 3.89 22.31
C GLU A 113 -37.71 3.70 22.04
N LEU A 114 -37.29 3.63 20.76
CA LEU A 114 -35.87 3.50 20.40
C LEU A 114 -35.10 4.80 20.63
N ARG A 115 -35.75 5.95 20.43
CA ARG A 115 -35.20 7.28 20.70
C ARG A 115 -34.73 7.41 22.15
N GLY A 116 -35.52 6.90 23.10
CA GLY A 116 -35.18 6.88 24.52
C GLY A 116 -33.98 5.97 24.86
N SER A 117 -33.74 4.93 24.06
CA SER A 117 -32.61 4.02 24.25
C SER A 117 -31.31 4.58 23.65
N VAL A 118 -31.38 5.31 22.54
CA VAL A 118 -30.24 6.04 21.96
C VAL A 118 -29.75 7.14 22.90
N GLU A 119 -30.66 7.87 23.55
CA GLU A 119 -30.29 8.91 24.52
C GLU A 119 -29.56 8.34 25.74
N LYS A 120 -30.04 7.22 26.29
CA LYS A 120 -29.37 6.51 27.40
C LYS A 120 -27.98 6.01 27.03
N LEU A 121 -27.77 5.56 25.78
CA LEU A 121 -26.47 5.10 25.32
C LEU A 121 -25.49 6.27 25.12
N ARG A 122 -25.99 7.40 24.60
CA ARG A 122 -25.21 8.63 24.42
C ARG A 122 -24.75 9.22 25.75
N GLU A 123 -25.62 9.21 26.75
CA GLU A 123 -25.32 9.59 28.14
C GLU A 123 -24.25 8.67 28.75
N ALA A 124 -24.37 7.35 28.56
CA ALA A 124 -23.41 6.38 29.07
C ALA A 124 -22.02 6.44 28.39
N VAL A 125 -21.96 6.86 27.12
CA VAL A 125 -20.70 6.99 26.35
C VAL A 125 -20.03 8.36 26.57
N GLY A 126 -20.67 9.30 27.27
CA GLY A 126 -20.06 10.58 27.66
C GLY A 126 -19.80 11.53 26.48
N LEU A 127 -20.58 11.41 25.40
CA LEU A 127 -20.56 12.37 24.30
C LEU A 127 -21.49 13.55 24.64
N GLU A 128 -21.12 14.29 25.68
CA GLU A 128 -21.69 15.63 25.90
C GLU A 128 -21.11 16.57 24.86
N GLU A 129 -22.03 17.21 24.13
CA GLU A 129 -21.76 18.21 23.11
C GLU A 129 -20.82 19.28 23.66
N ARG A 130 -19.60 19.30 23.12
CA ARG A 130 -18.89 20.57 23.04
C ARG A 130 -19.55 21.36 21.92
N HIS A 131 -20.42 22.27 22.36
CA HIS A 131 -21.04 23.39 21.65
C HIS A 131 -20.35 23.84 20.36
#